data_AF-A0A520JIX2-F1
#
_entry.id   AF-A0A520JIX2-F1
#
_cell.length_a   1.000
_cell.length_b   1.000
_cell.length_c   1.000
_cell.angle_alpha   90.00
_cell.angle_beta   90.00
_cell.angle_gamma   90.00
#
_symmetry.space_group_name_H-M   'P 1'
#
loop_
_entity.id
_entity.type
_entity.pdbx_description
1 polymer ?
#
loop_
_entity_poly.entity_id
_entity_poly.type
_entity_poly.pdbx_seq_one_letter_code
_entity_poly.pdbx_strand_id
1 'polypeptide(L)'
;MKSILRAAVLPLGVVAAFAGGVVAAPALADQPYMQRAFNALNNANGLLRNGTPDKGGHRVRAIALTNQAMQEVRLGIEYDRTH
;
A
#
# COMPACT_ATOMS: atom_id res chain seq x y z
N MET A 1 18.43 -39.35 61.30
CA MET A 1 19.89 -39.23 61.09
C MET A 1 20.13 -38.53 59.76
N LYS A 2 21.12 -37.64 59.69
CA LYS A 2 21.33 -36.67 58.61
C LYS A 2 21.99 -37.32 57.38
N SER A 3 21.54 -36.95 56.18
CA SER A 3 22.44 -36.74 55.05
C SER A 3 21.86 -35.67 54.11
N ILE A 4 22.44 -34.49 54.26
CA ILE A 4 22.43 -33.32 53.39
C ILE A 4 23.32 -33.61 52.19
N LEU A 5 22.85 -33.32 50.97
CA LEU A 5 23.70 -33.03 49.81
C LEU A 5 23.01 -31.99 48.93
N ARG A 6 23.81 -31.02 48.50
CA ARG A 6 23.45 -29.67 48.06
C ARG A 6 23.33 -29.58 46.54
N ALA A 7 22.55 -28.58 46.13
CA ALA A 7 22.69 -27.76 44.91
C ALA A 7 22.41 -28.40 43.54
N ALA A 8 21.32 -27.94 42.93
CA ALA A 8 21.22 -27.71 41.48
C ALA A 8 20.28 -26.49 41.31
N VAL A 9 20.84 -25.27 41.29
CA VAL A 9 21.00 -24.44 40.08
C VAL A 9 19.66 -24.03 39.46
N LEU A 10 19.25 -22.80 39.80
CA LEU A 10 18.42 -21.81 39.11
C LEU A 10 17.48 -22.27 37.98
N PRO A 11 16.15 -22.06 38.08
CA PRO A 11 15.34 -21.92 36.88
C PRO A 11 15.62 -20.53 36.29
N LEU A 12 16.41 -20.47 35.21
CA LEU A 12 16.45 -19.29 34.34
C LEU A 12 15.05 -19.12 33.74
N GLY A 13 14.25 -18.27 34.37
CA GLY A 13 13.04 -17.73 33.78
C GLY A 13 13.41 -16.83 32.61
N VAL A 14 13.50 -17.40 31.42
CA VAL A 14 13.53 -16.60 30.19
C VAL A 14 12.10 -16.35 29.78
N VAL A 15 11.53 -15.27 30.32
CA VAL A 15 10.38 -14.61 29.71
C VAL A 15 10.90 -13.98 28.42
N ALA A 16 10.80 -14.72 27.32
CA ALA A 16 10.99 -14.15 26.00
C ALA A 16 9.82 -13.19 25.76
N ALA A 17 10.06 -11.91 26.05
CA ALA A 17 9.17 -10.82 25.69
C ALA A 17 8.88 -10.94 24.19
N PHE A 18 7.61 -11.18 23.84
CA PHE A 18 7.09 -10.93 22.51
C PHE A 18 7.25 -9.42 22.27
N ALA A 19 8.40 -9.03 21.73
CA ALA A 19 8.62 -7.69 21.23
C ALA A 19 7.70 -7.56 20.02
N GLY A 20 6.56 -6.89 20.24
CA GLY A 20 5.57 -6.55 19.25
C GLY A 20 6.23 -5.75 18.12
N GLY A 21 6.65 -6.44 17.07
CA GLY A 21 6.86 -5.85 15.78
C GLY A 21 5.50 -5.63 15.15
N VAL A 22 4.81 -4.54 15.54
CA VAL A 22 3.82 -3.95 14.64
C VAL A 22 4.60 -3.44 13.43
N VAL A 23 4.76 -4.30 12.44
CA VAL A 23 5.07 -3.84 11.08
C VAL A 23 3.85 -3.03 10.65
N ALA A 24 3.91 -1.72 10.86
CA ALA A 24 3.04 -0.80 10.18
C ALA A 24 3.34 -0.99 8.69
N ALA A 25 2.60 -1.89 8.04
CA ALA A 25 2.60 -1.98 6.60
C ALA A 25 2.24 -0.56 6.12
N PRO A 26 3.04 0.05 5.23
CA PRO A 26 2.71 1.37 4.74
C PRO A 26 1.28 1.31 4.19
N ALA A 27 0.47 2.32 4.52
CA ALA A 27 -0.93 2.49 4.13
C ALA A 27 -1.11 2.67 2.60
N LEU A 28 -0.46 1.81 1.82
CA LEU A 28 -0.59 1.70 0.38
C LEU A 28 -1.81 0.85 0.00
N ALA A 29 -2.54 0.23 0.94
CA ALA A 29 -3.42 -0.89 0.60
C ALA A 29 -4.87 -0.87 1.11
N ASP A 30 -5.38 0.18 1.76
CA ASP A 30 -6.81 0.21 2.14
C ASP A 30 -7.74 0.71 1.02
N GLN A 31 -7.19 1.12 -0.13
CA GLN A 31 -7.98 1.58 -1.28
C GLN A 31 -7.72 0.75 -2.56
N PRO A 32 -7.99 -0.57 -2.55
CA PRO A 32 -7.70 -1.45 -3.69
C PRO A 32 -8.46 -1.04 -4.95
N TYR A 33 -9.67 -0.48 -4.83
CA TYR A 33 -10.45 -0.03 -5.98
C TYR A 33 -9.91 1.25 -6.60
N MET A 34 -9.52 2.24 -5.78
CA MET A 34 -8.94 3.49 -6.27
C MET A 34 -7.58 3.23 -6.94
N GLN A 35 -6.75 2.35 -6.37
CA GLN A 35 -5.49 1.96 -6.99
C GLN A 35 -5.70 1.25 -8.33
N ARG A 36 -6.70 0.36 -8.42
CA ARG A 36 -7.09 -0.29 -9.68
C ARG A 36 -7.62 0.72 -10.70
N ALA A 37 -8.43 1.69 -10.27
CA ALA A 37 -8.94 2.75 -11.13
C ALA A 37 -7.80 3.61 -11.70
N PHE A 38 -6.83 4.01 -10.86
CA PHE A 38 -5.64 4.73 -11.31
C PHE A 38 -4.87 3.95 -12.38
N ASN A 39 -4.63 2.66 -12.14
CA ASN A 39 -3.92 1.80 -13.08
C ASN A 39 -4.68 1.65 -14.42
N ALA A 40 -6.01 1.52 -14.38
CA ALA A 40 -6.84 1.45 -15.57
C ALA A 40 -6.80 2.77 -16.38
N LEU A 41 -6.86 3.92 -15.71
CA LEU A 41 -6.74 5.23 -16.35
C LEU A 41 -5.35 5.43 -16.96
N ASN A 42 -4.27 5.02 -16.26
CA ASN A 42 -2.92 5.08 -16.79
C ASN A 42 -2.75 4.21 -18.04
N ASN A 43 -3.34 3.00 -18.05
CA ASN A 43 -3.37 2.16 -19.24
C ASN A 43 -4.13 2.81 -20.39
N ALA A 44 -5.34 3.35 -20.13
CA ALA A 44 -6.12 4.07 -21.11
C ALA A 44 -5.36 5.27 -21.70
N ASN A 45 -4.62 6.02 -20.86
CA ASN A 45 -3.77 7.12 -21.31
C ASN A 45 -2.71 6.66 -22.33
N GLY A 46 -2.03 5.55 -22.03
CA GLY A 46 -1.06 4.93 -22.95
C GLY A 46 -1.70 4.55 -24.29
N LEU A 47 -2.89 3.93 -24.25
CA LEU A 47 -3.63 3.58 -25.46
C LEU A 47 -4.02 4.82 -26.28
N LEU A 48 -4.50 5.88 -25.64
CA LEU A 48 -4.87 7.14 -26.29
C LEU A 48 -3.65 7.86 -26.90
N ARG A 49 -2.50 7.82 -26.23
CA ARG A 49 -1.25 8.39 -26.75
C ARG A 49 -0.74 7.67 -27.99
N ASN A 50 -0.86 6.34 -28.02
CA ASN A 50 -0.49 5.52 -29.17
C ASN A 50 -1.52 5.55 -30.30
N GLY A 51 -2.75 5.93 -30.02
CA GLY A 51 -3.79 6.08 -31.02
C GLY A 51 -3.46 7.16 -32.04
N THR A 52 -3.49 6.83 -33.33
CA THR A 52 -3.54 7.79 -34.44
C THR A 52 -4.86 7.60 -35.21
N PRO A 53 -5.38 8.61 -35.94
CA PRO A 53 -5.18 10.06 -35.84
C PRO A 53 -5.94 10.69 -34.64
N ASP A 54 -5.87 12.02 -34.47
CA ASP A 54 -6.56 12.78 -33.40
C ASP A 54 -8.10 12.77 -33.47
N LYS A 55 -8.68 12.18 -34.53
CA LYS A 55 -10.14 12.01 -34.75
C LYS A 55 -10.94 13.27 -34.35
N GLY A 56 -10.67 14.41 -35.00
CA GLY A 56 -11.37 15.67 -34.72
C GLY A 56 -11.06 16.28 -33.34
N GLY A 57 -9.84 16.09 -32.82
CA GLY A 57 -9.45 16.60 -31.51
C GLY A 57 -9.97 15.77 -30.32
N HIS A 58 -10.67 14.66 -30.57
CA HIS A 58 -11.24 13.85 -29.51
C HIS A 58 -10.15 13.08 -28.74
N ARG A 59 -9.07 12.65 -29.41
CA ARG A 59 -7.99 11.93 -28.74
C ARG A 59 -7.26 12.83 -27.76
N VAL A 60 -6.87 14.05 -28.17
CA VAL A 60 -6.22 15.02 -27.27
C VAL A 60 -7.15 15.38 -26.10
N ARG A 61 -8.44 15.62 -26.35
CA ARG A 61 -9.43 15.86 -25.29
C ARG A 61 -9.55 14.69 -24.32
N ALA A 62 -9.58 13.45 -24.82
CA ALA A 62 -9.63 12.26 -23.99
C ALA A 62 -8.38 12.13 -23.11
N ILE A 63 -7.17 12.38 -23.65
CA ILE A 63 -5.92 12.38 -22.86
C ILE A 63 -6.00 13.39 -21.71
N ALA A 64 -6.48 14.60 -21.98
CA ALA A 64 -6.61 15.65 -20.96
C ALA A 64 -7.55 15.21 -19.83
N LEU A 65 -8.74 14.70 -20.18
CA LEU A 65 -9.72 14.20 -19.21
C LEU A 65 -9.19 13.00 -18.41
N THR A 66 -8.48 12.07 -19.06
CA THR A 66 -7.86 10.93 -18.37
C THR A 66 -6.80 11.38 -17.37
N ASN A 67 -5.97 12.37 -17.72
CA ASN A 67 -4.98 12.93 -16.79
C ASN A 67 -5.63 13.59 -15.57
N GLN A 68 -6.70 14.35 -15.78
CA GLN A 68 -7.46 14.97 -14.68
C GLN A 68 -8.06 13.90 -13.76
N ALA A 69 -8.68 12.86 -14.32
CA ALA A 69 -9.22 11.76 -13.53
C ALA A 69 -8.12 11.03 -12.73
N MET A 70 -6.94 10.79 -13.31
CA MET A 70 -5.80 10.21 -12.59
C MET A 70 -5.35 11.08 -11.41
N GLN A 71 -5.38 12.40 -11.56
CA GLN A 71 -5.04 13.33 -10.50
C GLN A 71 -6.04 13.26 -9.34
N GLU A 72 -7.34 13.30 -9.64
CA GLU A 72 -8.38 13.18 -8.61
C GLU A 72 -8.32 11.85 -7.86
N VAL A 73 -8.10 10.74 -8.55
CA VAL A 73 -7.93 9.43 -7.91
C VAL A 73 -6.72 9.43 -6.99
N ARG A 74 -5.59 10.02 -7.41
CA ARG A 74 -4.40 10.14 -6.57
C ARG A 74 -4.66 11.00 -5.33
N LEU A 75 -5.38 12.11 -5.49
CA LEU A 75 -5.77 12.97 -4.37
C LEU A 75 -6.68 12.24 -3.39
N GLY A 76 -7.66 11.46 -3.87
CA GLY A 76 -8.53 10.66 -3.01
C GLY A 76 -7.78 9.59 -2.23
N ILE A 77 -6.82 8.91 -2.86
CA ILE A 77 -5.93 7.95 -2.17
C ILE A 77 -5.10 8.66 -1.09
N GLU A 78 -4.58 9.85 -1.36
CA GLU A 78 -3.77 10.59 -0.39
C GLU A 78 -4.60 11.16 0.77
N TYR A 79 -5.82 11.60 0.48
CA TYR A 79 -6.76 12.08 1.49
C TYR A 79 -7.05 10.97 2.53
N ASP A 80 -7.38 9.77 2.06
CA ASP A 80 -7.65 8.59 2.91
C ASP A 80 -6.43 8.14 3.73
N ARG A 81 -5.21 8.41 3.26
CA ARG A 81 -3.98 8.14 4.04
C ARG A 81 -3.75 9.13 5.17
N THR A 82 -4.37 10.30 5.11
CA THR A 82 -4.06 11.45 5.97
C THR A 82 -5.20 11.85 6.90
N HIS A 83 -6.39 11.27 6.77
CA HIS A 83 -7.61 11.57 7.53
C HIS A 83 -8.31 10.29 7.97
#